data_AF-A0A6J1SU89-F1
#
_entry.id   AF-A0A6J1SU89-F1
#
_cell.length_a   1.000
_cell.length_b   1.000
_cell.length_c   1.000
_cell.angle_alpha   90.00
_cell.angle_beta   90.00
_cell.angle_gamma   90.00
#
_symmetry.space_group_name_H-M   'P 1'
#
loop_
_entity.id
_entity.type
_entity.pdbx_description
1 polymer ?
#
loop_
_entity_poly.entity_id
_entity_poly.type
_entity_poly.pdbx_seq_one_letter_code
_entity_poly.pdbx_strand_id
1 'polypeptide(L)'
;MAKVAALLIGIALLGVVSVSSGQAGISRVGTNSIQFACPDGHFQYIIVTITTKFRAVDAPHTNWAQFNVEVNGLRLATITNSIYVIKGGAKGHYWGYETYAVSQKMINYMVLPGNSVSVNFLNGEQHISSDIRVDLSN
;
A
#
# COMPACT_ATOMS: atom_id res chain seq x y z
N MET A 1 -10.28 -23.23 -69.44
CA MET A 1 -9.22 -22.31 -68.98
C MET A 1 -9.71 -21.61 -67.71
N ALA A 2 -8.78 -21.27 -66.81
CA ALA A 2 -8.97 -20.67 -65.48
C ALA A 2 -9.27 -21.64 -64.31
N LYS A 3 -8.17 -22.01 -63.63
CA LYS A 3 -8.08 -22.34 -62.21
C LYS A 3 -8.46 -21.12 -61.38
N VAL A 4 -9.22 -21.30 -60.29
CA VAL A 4 -9.00 -20.54 -59.04
C VAL A 4 -9.24 -21.51 -57.88
N ALA A 5 -8.15 -21.96 -57.27
CA ALA A 5 -8.19 -22.69 -56.02
C ALA A 5 -8.45 -21.69 -54.90
N ALA A 6 -9.50 -21.92 -54.11
CA ALA A 6 -9.70 -21.20 -52.86
C ALA A 6 -8.58 -21.59 -51.88
N LEU A 7 -7.59 -20.71 -51.72
CA LEU A 7 -6.60 -20.81 -50.66
C LEU A 7 -7.28 -20.40 -49.36
N LEU A 8 -7.78 -21.39 -48.60
CA LEU A 8 -8.20 -21.18 -47.23
C LEU A 8 -6.93 -20.96 -46.40
N ILE A 9 -6.56 -19.70 -46.18
CA ILE A 9 -5.56 -19.34 -45.18
C ILE A 9 -6.21 -19.64 -43.83
N GLY A 10 -5.90 -20.82 -43.28
CA GLY A 10 -6.15 -21.13 -41.89
C GLY A 10 -5.33 -20.18 -41.04
N ILE A 11 -5.92 -19.03 -40.68
CA ILE A 11 -5.51 -18.34 -39.47
C ILE A 11 -5.89 -19.29 -38.34
N ALA A 12 -4.88 -20.00 -37.84
CA ALA A 12 -4.95 -20.62 -36.54
C ALA A 12 -5.40 -19.53 -35.58
N LEU A 13 -6.61 -19.70 -35.05
CA LEU A 13 -7.13 -18.95 -33.93
C LEU A 13 -6.10 -19.11 -32.82
N LEU A 14 -5.18 -18.13 -32.70
CA LEU A 14 -4.26 -18.04 -31.58
C LEU A 14 -5.15 -18.04 -30.35
N GLY A 15 -5.01 -19.09 -29.55
CA GLY A 15 -5.90 -19.37 -28.44
C GLY A 15 -6.14 -18.12 -27.62
N VAL A 16 -7.40 -17.73 -27.50
CA VAL A 16 -7.82 -17.00 -26.30
C VAL A 16 -7.66 -18.00 -25.17
N VAL A 17 -6.47 -18.05 -24.60
CA VAL A 17 -6.30 -18.56 -23.26
C VAL A 17 -6.95 -17.51 -22.38
N SER A 18 -8.25 -17.65 -22.14
CA SER A 18 -8.84 -17.05 -20.96
C SER A 18 -8.22 -17.79 -19.78
N VAL A 19 -7.05 -17.34 -19.35
CA VAL A 19 -6.62 -17.56 -17.99
C VAL A 19 -7.66 -16.80 -17.19
N SER A 20 -8.62 -17.50 -16.60
CA SER A 20 -9.21 -16.97 -15.38
C SER A 20 -8.07 -16.98 -14.38
N SER A 21 -7.27 -15.91 -14.37
CA SER A 21 -6.42 -15.65 -13.23
C SER A 21 -7.41 -15.49 -12.10
N GLY A 22 -7.46 -16.47 -11.18
CA GLY A 22 -7.80 -16.08 -9.82
C GLY A 22 -6.85 -14.92 -9.54
N GLN A 23 -7.38 -13.70 -9.53
CA GLN A 23 -6.53 -12.50 -9.53
C GLN A 23 -5.62 -12.62 -8.32
N ALA A 24 -4.35 -12.91 -8.58
CA ALA A 24 -3.36 -12.94 -7.52
C ALA A 24 -3.34 -11.53 -6.94
N GLY A 25 -3.49 -11.42 -5.62
CA GLY A 25 -3.45 -10.13 -4.95
C GLY A 25 -2.15 -9.38 -5.29
N ILE A 26 -2.21 -8.07 -5.36
CA ILE A 26 -1.04 -7.23 -5.66
C ILE A 26 -0.45 -6.74 -4.35
N SER A 27 0.80 -7.09 -4.06
CA SER A 27 1.55 -6.53 -2.93
C SER A 27 2.61 -5.55 -3.42
N ARG A 28 2.67 -4.37 -2.82
CA ARG A 28 3.70 -3.35 -3.07
C ARG A 28 4.21 -2.79 -1.74
N VAL A 29 5.49 -2.46 -1.71
CA VAL A 29 6.16 -1.90 -0.53
C VAL A 29 6.90 -0.61 -0.87
N GLY A 30 7.00 0.30 0.10
CA GLY A 30 7.69 1.56 -0.04
C GLY A 30 8.04 2.18 1.31
N THR A 31 8.81 3.25 1.29
CA THR A 31 9.26 3.95 2.51
C THR A 31 8.73 5.37 2.51
N ASN A 32 8.01 5.74 3.58
CA ASN A 32 7.32 7.02 3.81
C ASN A 32 6.20 7.34 2.80
N SER A 33 6.40 7.05 1.52
CA SER A 33 5.39 7.17 0.48
C SER A 33 5.54 6.04 -0.53
N ILE A 34 4.44 5.69 -1.18
CA ILE A 34 4.39 4.74 -2.29
C ILE A 34 3.29 5.18 -3.26
N GLN A 35 3.55 5.06 -4.55
CA GLN A 35 2.56 5.24 -5.60
C GLN A 35 2.79 4.21 -6.69
N PHE A 36 1.71 3.59 -7.16
CA PHE A 36 1.76 2.66 -8.29
C PHE A 36 0.44 2.65 -9.05
N ALA A 37 0.48 2.33 -10.33
CA ALA A 37 -0.71 2.05 -11.12
C ALA A 37 -1.14 0.59 -10.93
N CYS A 38 -2.44 0.36 -10.83
CA CYS A 38 -3.01 -0.99 -10.90
C CYS A 38 -2.76 -1.56 -12.31
N PRO A 39 -1.93 -2.61 -12.47
CA PRO A 39 -1.51 -3.12 -13.77
C PRO A 39 -2.66 -3.79 -14.53
N ASP A 40 -3.38 -4.69 -13.88
CA ASP A 40 -4.45 -5.50 -14.46
C ASP A 40 -5.46 -5.97 -13.40
N GLY A 41 -6.65 -6.32 -13.88
CA GLY A 41 -7.75 -6.81 -13.04
C GLY A 41 -8.41 -5.76 -12.12
N HIS A 42 -9.45 -6.18 -11.40
CA HIS A 42 -10.18 -5.36 -10.43
C HIS A 42 -10.00 -5.89 -9.01
N PHE A 43 -9.89 -5.00 -8.03
CA PHE A 43 -9.69 -5.38 -6.63
C PHE A 43 -10.70 -4.66 -5.74
N GLN A 44 -11.41 -5.39 -4.89
CA GLN A 44 -12.45 -4.83 -4.02
C GLN A 44 -11.89 -4.21 -2.74
N TYR A 45 -10.70 -4.63 -2.31
CA TYR A 45 -10.10 -4.22 -1.06
C TYR A 45 -8.68 -3.70 -1.22
N ILE A 46 -8.40 -2.60 -0.53
CA ILE A 46 -7.05 -2.08 -0.31
C ILE A 46 -6.70 -2.31 1.15
N ILE A 47 -5.67 -3.10 1.41
CA ILE A 47 -5.13 -3.33 2.75
C ILE A 47 -3.83 -2.55 2.83
N VAL A 48 -3.75 -1.61 3.78
CA VAL A 48 -2.54 -0.83 4.02
C VAL A 48 -2.00 -1.20 5.40
N THR A 49 -0.75 -1.64 5.44
CA THR A 49 0.00 -1.89 6.67
C THR A 49 1.14 -0.89 6.74
N ILE A 50 1.25 -0.19 7.87
CA ILE A 50 2.27 0.82 8.10
C ILE A 50 3.01 0.46 9.38
N THR A 51 4.33 0.31 9.28
CA THR A 51 5.22 0.19 10.43
C THR A 51 6.02 1.48 10.53
N THR A 52 5.87 2.21 11.62
CA THR A 52 6.53 3.50 11.83
C THR A 52 7.59 3.39 12.89
N LYS A 53 8.79 3.90 12.58
CA LYS A 53 9.89 4.10 13.51
C LYS A 53 9.86 5.53 14.05
N PHE A 54 9.91 5.66 15.37
CA PHE A 54 9.92 6.95 16.07
C PHE A 54 11.23 7.17 16.84
N ARG A 55 11.60 8.45 16.96
CA ARG A 55 12.78 8.92 17.68
C ARG A 55 12.64 8.68 19.18
N ALA A 56 13.76 8.32 19.78
CA ALA A 56 13.92 8.25 21.23
C ALA A 56 13.77 9.64 21.89
N VAL A 57 12.85 9.76 22.84
CA VAL A 57 12.67 10.95 23.68
C VAL A 57 12.67 10.54 25.15
N ASP A 58 13.42 11.28 25.98
CA ASP A 58 13.56 11.04 27.41
C ASP A 58 12.55 11.85 28.22
N ALA A 59 11.28 11.44 28.12
CA ALA A 59 10.13 11.91 28.89
C ALA A 59 8.92 11.05 28.53
N PRO A 60 7.80 11.09 29.27
CA PRO A 60 6.53 10.63 28.73
C PRO A 60 6.14 11.46 27.50
N HIS A 61 5.78 10.80 26.41
CA HIS A 61 5.44 11.47 25.14
C HIS A 61 4.53 10.60 24.28
N THR A 62 3.82 11.23 23.35
CA THR A 62 3.01 10.55 22.34
C THR A 62 3.70 10.67 21.00
N ASN A 63 4.18 9.54 20.48
CA ASN A 63 4.67 9.48 19.11
C ASN A 63 3.49 9.24 18.18
N TRP A 64 3.48 9.90 17.02
CA TRP A 64 2.47 9.65 16.01
C TRP A 64 2.91 10.02 14.60
N ALA A 65 2.34 9.36 13.60
CA ALA A 65 2.53 9.65 12.19
C ALA A 65 1.24 9.41 11.41
N GLN A 66 0.92 10.31 10.47
CA GLN A 66 -0.28 10.26 9.65
C GLN A 66 0.05 10.00 8.19
N PHE A 67 -0.78 9.18 7.56
CA PHE A 67 -0.66 8.80 6.15
C PHE A 67 -2.01 8.92 5.47
N ASN A 68 -2.04 9.51 4.29
CA ASN A 68 -3.22 9.46 3.43
C ASN A 68 -3.15 8.26 2.49
N VAL A 69 -4.28 7.58 2.33
CA VAL A 69 -4.49 6.58 1.30
C VAL A 69 -5.39 7.19 0.23
N GLU A 70 -4.92 7.19 -1.01
CA GLU A 70 -5.54 7.87 -2.14
C GLU A 70 -5.63 6.94 -3.35
N VAL A 71 -6.72 7.08 -4.12
CA VAL A 71 -6.85 6.48 -5.45
C VAL A 71 -7.20 7.56 -6.46
N ASN A 72 -6.38 7.72 -7.49
CA ASN A 72 -6.49 8.80 -8.50
C ASN A 72 -6.60 10.20 -7.86
N GLY A 73 -5.89 10.42 -6.74
CA GLY A 73 -5.95 11.68 -5.97
C GLY A 73 -7.17 11.85 -5.06
N LEU A 74 -8.14 10.94 -5.09
CA LEU A 74 -9.24 10.92 -4.12
C LEU A 74 -8.76 10.28 -2.81
N ARG A 75 -8.77 11.04 -1.72
CA ARG A 75 -8.46 10.53 -0.39
C ARG A 75 -9.56 9.60 0.12
N LEU A 76 -9.20 8.34 0.33
CA LEU A 76 -10.10 7.30 0.85
C LEU A 76 -10.00 7.15 2.36
N ALA A 77 -8.80 7.33 2.92
CA ALA A 77 -8.58 7.24 4.36
C ALA A 77 -7.37 8.06 4.80
N THR A 78 -7.37 8.43 6.08
CA THR A 78 -6.15 8.79 6.81
C THR A 78 -5.89 7.70 7.86
N ILE A 79 -4.67 7.18 7.88
CA ILE A 79 -4.19 6.20 8.86
C ILE A 79 -3.26 6.94 9.81
N THR A 80 -3.57 6.88 11.11
CA THR A 80 -2.70 7.42 12.15
C THR A 80 -2.05 6.26 12.86
N ASN A 81 -0.72 6.21 12.84
CA ASN A 81 0.06 5.29 13.64
C ASN A 81 0.51 6.04 14.89
N SER A 82 0.20 5.54 16.08
CA SER A 82 0.53 6.24 17.33
C SER A 82 0.90 5.26 18.42
N ILE A 83 1.85 5.68 19.26
CA ILE A 83 2.23 4.98 20.48
C ILE A 83 2.49 6.00 21.59
N TYR A 84 1.96 5.71 22.77
CA TYR A 84 2.26 6.49 23.97
C TYR A 84 3.38 5.80 24.75
N VAL A 85 4.42 6.55 25.06
CA VAL A 85 5.58 6.08 25.82
C VAL A 85 5.53 6.69 27.20
N ILE A 86 5.55 5.84 28.23
CA ILE A 86 5.63 6.25 29.63
C ILE A 86 7.05 5.98 30.12
N LYS A 87 7.69 7.03 30.67
CA LYS A 87 8.94 6.86 31.41
C LYS A 87 8.65 6.45 32.85
N GLY A 88 9.09 5.25 33.23
CA GLY A 88 9.23 4.84 34.63
C GLY A 88 10.67 5.04 35.11
N GLY A 89 10.89 5.64 36.29
CA GLY A 89 12.22 5.73 36.91
C GLY A 89 12.69 7.14 37.31
N ALA A 90 13.77 7.21 38.10
CA ALA A 90 14.26 8.41 38.78
C ALA A 90 14.75 9.54 37.85
N LYS A 91 14.76 10.77 38.38
CA LYS A 91 15.27 11.98 37.72
C LYS A 91 16.80 11.91 37.57
N GLY A 92 17.34 12.31 36.41
CA GLY A 92 18.78 12.49 36.21
C GLY A 92 19.50 11.44 35.35
N HIS A 93 18.80 10.48 34.74
CA HIS A 93 19.37 9.57 33.73
C HIS A 93 18.54 9.61 32.43
N TYR A 94 19.22 9.63 31.28
CA TYR A 94 18.61 9.53 29.95
C TYR A 94 18.29 8.07 29.60
N TRP A 95 17.01 7.80 29.30
CA TRP A 95 16.54 6.49 28.84
C TRP A 95 15.70 6.67 27.58
N GLY A 96 16.37 6.89 26.45
CA GLY A 96 15.72 6.97 25.15
C GLY A 96 15.84 5.67 24.37
N TYR A 97 14.70 5.12 23.93
CA TYR A 97 14.64 4.00 22.99
C TYR A 97 13.83 4.40 21.76
N GLU A 98 14.28 3.96 20.59
CA GLU A 98 13.46 4.05 19.39
C GLU A 98 12.24 3.15 19.57
N THR A 99 11.07 3.64 19.20
CA THR A 99 9.83 2.88 19.31
C THR A 99 9.24 2.63 17.94
N TYR A 100 8.52 1.51 17.85
CA TYR A 100 7.84 1.10 16.64
C TYR A 100 6.35 0.99 16.92
N ALA A 101 5.54 1.49 16.00
CA ALA A 101 4.12 1.30 16.01
C ALA A 101 3.67 0.70 14.69
N VAL A 102 2.70 -0.21 14.74
CA VAL A 102 2.15 -0.87 13.55
C VAL A 102 0.66 -0.57 13.49
N SER A 103 0.21 -0.12 12.33
CA SER A 103 -1.21 0.10 12.05
C SER A 103 -1.57 -0.58 10.74
N GLN A 104 -2.73 -1.23 10.73
CA GLN A 104 -3.29 -1.85 9.53
C GLN A 104 -4.71 -1.34 9.31
N LYS A 105 -5.07 -1.06 8.06
CA LYS A 105 -6.42 -0.69 7.67
C LYS A 105 -6.81 -1.35 6.36
N MET A 106 -7.98 -2.00 6.37
CA MET A 106 -8.66 -2.45 5.16
C MET A 106 -9.66 -1.38 4.73
N ILE A 107 -9.69 -1.09 3.43
CA ILE A 107 -10.58 -0.12 2.80
C ILE A 107 -11.34 -0.86 1.70
N ASN A 108 -12.67 -0.83 1.76
CA ASN A 108 -13.53 -1.34 0.70
C ASN A 108 -13.66 -0.26 -0.39
N TYR A 109 -12.92 -0.45 -1.47
CA TYR A 109 -12.91 0.45 -2.62
C TYR A 109 -12.50 -0.34 -3.86
N MET A 110 -13.34 -0.27 -4.90
CA MET A 110 -13.07 -0.93 -6.17
C MET A 110 -11.93 -0.23 -6.91
N VAL A 111 -10.76 -0.87 -6.96
CA VAL A 111 -9.60 -0.42 -7.75
C VAL A 111 -9.66 -1.07 -9.13
N LEU A 112 -9.72 -0.25 -10.17
CA LEU A 112 -9.75 -0.70 -11.57
C LEU A 112 -8.36 -0.63 -12.22
N PRO A 113 -8.13 -1.35 -13.34
CA PRO A 113 -6.89 -1.24 -14.10
C PRO A 113 -6.58 0.22 -14.46
N GLY A 114 -5.32 0.61 -14.34
CA GLY A 114 -4.85 1.98 -14.60
C GLY A 114 -5.12 2.98 -13.47
N ASN A 115 -5.89 2.63 -12.43
CA ASN A 115 -6.02 3.50 -11.27
C ASN A 115 -4.67 3.66 -10.55
N SER A 116 -4.33 4.89 -10.19
CA SER A 116 -3.15 5.20 -9.39
C SER A 116 -3.51 5.07 -7.92
N VAL A 117 -2.88 4.12 -7.22
CA VAL A 117 -3.00 3.95 -5.77
C VAL A 117 -1.78 4.58 -5.12
N SER A 118 -2.00 5.42 -4.11
CA SER A 118 -0.92 6.02 -3.33
C SER A 118 -1.18 5.98 -1.84
N VAL A 119 -0.09 5.80 -1.07
CA VAL A 119 -0.07 6.02 0.37
C VAL A 119 1.07 6.97 0.67
N ASN A 120 0.75 8.13 1.25
CA ASN A 120 1.70 9.22 1.40
C ASN A 120 1.79 9.65 2.86
N PHE A 121 3.02 9.74 3.40
CA PHE A 121 3.27 10.38 4.67
C PHE A 121 2.83 11.85 4.61
N LEU A 122 2.09 12.28 5.63
CA LEU A 122 1.55 13.63 5.72
C LEU A 122 2.37 14.46 6.72
N ASN A 123 2.38 14.02 7.97
CA ASN A 123 3.12 14.62 9.08
C ASN A 123 3.19 13.63 10.25
N GLY A 124 4.01 13.97 11.25
CA GLY A 124 4.13 13.17 12.45
C GLY A 124 5.04 13.83 13.48
N GLU A 125 4.87 13.44 14.73
CA GLU A 125 5.75 13.82 15.83
C GLU A 125 6.72 12.67 16.12
N GLN A 126 7.99 13.03 16.34
CA GLN A 126 9.12 12.10 16.48
C GLN A 126 9.27 11.09 15.32
N HIS A 127 8.58 11.24 14.19
CA HIS A 127 8.70 10.34 13.03
C HIS A 127 10.13 10.33 12.49
N ILE A 128 10.68 9.13 12.25
CA ILE A 128 11.97 8.93 11.55
C ILE A 128 11.72 8.36 10.16
N SER A 129 11.03 7.23 10.10
CA SER A 129 10.74 6.52 8.85
C SER A 129 9.52 5.64 9.02
N SER A 130 8.92 5.22 7.91
CA SER A 130 7.87 4.20 7.91
C SER A 130 7.96 3.28 6.72
N ASP A 131 7.83 1.99 6.99
CA ASP A 131 7.67 0.97 5.97
C ASP A 131 6.18 0.80 5.70
N ILE A 132 5.81 0.96 4.44
CA ILE A 132 4.44 0.88 3.97
C ILE A 132 4.33 -0.38 3.11
N ARG A 133 3.30 -1.18 3.38
CA ARG A 133 2.85 -2.27 2.52
C ARG A 133 1.42 -2.00 2.09
N VAL A 134 1.16 -2.13 0.80
CA VAL A 134 -0.17 -2.04 0.20
C VAL A 134 -0.47 -3.36 -0.49
N ASP A 135 -1.53 -4.03 -0.06
CA ASP A 135 -2.06 -5.23 -0.68
C ASP A 135 -3.42 -4.92 -1.33
N LEU A 136 -3.58 -5.22 -2.62
CA LEU A 136 -4.86 -5.22 -3.32
C LEU A 136 -5.41 -6.65 -3.36
N SER A 137 -6.67 -6.84 -2.96
CA SER A 137 -7.32 -8.15 -2.86
C SER A 137 -8.80 -8.09 -3.22
N ASN A 138 -9.41 -9.27 -3.38
CA ASN A 138 -10.84 -9.48 -3.57
C ASN A 138 -11.42 -10.30 -2.42
#